data_AF-A0A5N7DCB7-F1
#
_entry.id   AF-A0A5N7DCB7-F1
#
_cell.length_a   1.000
_cell.length_b   1.000
_cell.length_c   1.000
_cell.angle_alpha   90.00
_cell.angle_beta   90.00
_cell.angle_gamma   90.00
#
_symmetry.space_group_name_H-M   'P 1'
#
loop_
_entity.id
_entity.type
_entity.pdbx_description
1 polymer ?
#
loop_
_entity_poly.entity_id
_entity_poly.type
_entity_poly.pdbx_seq_one_letter_code
_entity_poly.pdbx_strand_id
1 'polypeptide(L)'
;MSSQLLQTELLNLIQESKRKNSDLRHAAEASLNELKALPSTSESQIAADLVRKPKFVDPFILACHTRHAKLAGIGVVCLQRLVASRALPSERLKDVLGGLKETTSLSLDIQLKILQSLPSLLQHYSNDLGGELLVTTLEICATLQASKTLALSSTAAATLQQLIVSTFERVLIEDSQFS
;
A
#
# COMPACT_ATOMS: atom_id res chain seq x y z
N MET A 1 8.05 -6.28 -11.67
CA MET A 1 8.33 -6.15 -10.22
C MET A 1 9.28 -7.27 -9.84
N SER A 2 10.57 -6.99 -9.75
CA SER A 2 11.55 -8.04 -9.50
C SER A 2 11.53 -8.41 -8.01
N SER A 3 11.37 -9.70 -7.71
CA SER A 3 11.43 -10.23 -6.34
C SER A 3 12.70 -9.80 -5.58
N GLN A 4 13.78 -9.55 -6.31
CA GLN A 4 15.05 -8.99 -5.81
C GLN A 4 14.89 -7.64 -5.11
N LEU A 5 13.99 -6.76 -5.59
CA LEU A 5 13.74 -5.48 -4.95
C LEU A 5 13.03 -5.66 -3.61
N LEU A 6 11.98 -6.47 -3.54
CA LEU A 6 11.29 -6.78 -2.27
C LEU A 6 12.25 -7.42 -1.26
N GLN A 7 13.11 -8.34 -1.72
CA GLN A 7 14.15 -8.94 -0.89
C GLN A 7 15.11 -7.88 -0.33
N THR A 8 15.53 -6.92 -1.15
CA THR A 8 16.41 -5.82 -0.72
C THR A 8 15.73 -4.94 0.33
N GLU A 9 14.47 -4.56 0.12
CA GLU A 9 13.73 -3.74 1.08
C GLU A 9 13.46 -4.48 2.41
N LEU A 10 13.17 -5.78 2.36
CA LEU A 10 13.02 -6.60 3.56
C LEU A 10 14.32 -6.68 4.35
N LEU A 11 15.46 -6.85 3.67
CA LEU A 11 16.78 -6.78 4.32
C LEU A 11 17.04 -5.40 4.95
N ASN A 12 16.68 -4.32 4.26
CA ASN A 12 16.78 -2.96 4.81
C ASN A 12 15.89 -2.80 6.06
N LEU A 13 14.65 -3.29 6.03
CA LEU A 13 13.76 -3.28 7.19
C LEU A 13 14.34 -4.06 8.38
N ILE A 14 14.93 -5.24 8.14
CA ILE A 14 15.57 -6.04 9.19
C ILE A 14 16.75 -5.29 9.81
N GLN A 15 17.61 -4.68 8.98
CA GLN A 15 18.76 -3.92 9.46
C GLN A 15 18.35 -2.68 10.27
N GLU A 16 17.30 -1.98 9.84
CA GLU A 16 16.87 -0.75 10.48
C GLU A 16 15.93 -0.95 11.68
N SER A 17 15.22 -2.09 11.75
CA SER A 17 14.26 -2.34 12.83
C SER A 17 14.91 -2.57 14.21
N LYS A 18 16.21 -2.93 14.28
CA LYS A 18 17.05 -3.10 15.49
C LYS A 18 16.29 -3.68 16.71
N ARG A 19 16.75 -3.43 17.94
CA ARG A 19 16.12 -3.98 19.16
C ARG A 19 14.81 -3.29 19.54
N LYS A 20 14.57 -2.05 19.08
CA LYS A 20 13.37 -1.28 19.44
C LYS A 20 12.10 -1.76 18.74
N ASN A 21 12.22 -2.39 17.58
CA ASN A 21 11.08 -2.91 16.82
C ASN A 21 11.30 -4.40 16.54
N SER A 22 11.43 -5.21 17.60
CA SER A 22 11.65 -6.66 17.48
C SER A 22 10.59 -7.33 16.62
N ASP A 23 9.33 -6.92 16.77
CA ASP A 23 8.19 -7.54 16.07
C ASP A 23 8.25 -7.27 14.57
N LEU A 24 8.59 -6.03 14.19
CA LEU A 24 8.85 -5.66 12.80
C LEU A 24 9.99 -6.49 12.21
N ARG A 25 11.08 -6.67 12.97
CA ARG A 25 12.22 -7.46 12.54
C ARG A 25 11.83 -8.92 12.27
N HIS A 26 11.12 -9.56 13.21
CA HIS A 26 10.68 -10.95 13.05
C HIS A 26 9.70 -11.10 11.88
N ALA A 27 8.77 -10.17 11.70
CA ALA A 27 7.84 -10.18 10.58
C ALA A 27 8.57 -10.02 9.22
N ALA A 28 9.60 -9.19 9.18
CA ALA A 28 10.41 -8.99 7.98
C ALA A 28 11.28 -10.22 7.66
N GLU A 29 11.87 -10.87 8.68
CA GLU A 29 12.61 -12.13 8.54
C GLU A 29 11.71 -13.27 8.03
N ALA A 30 10.50 -13.39 8.58
CA ALA A 30 9.51 -14.37 8.14
C ALA A 30 9.12 -14.15 6.67
N SER A 31 8.76 -12.91 6.31
CA SER A 31 8.37 -12.56 4.93
C SER A 31 9.52 -12.75 3.94
N LEU A 32 10.75 -12.47 4.34
CA LEU A 32 11.94 -12.71 3.53
C LEU A 32 12.17 -14.20 3.26
N ASN A 33 11.98 -15.04 4.27
CA ASN A 33 12.09 -16.49 4.12
C ASN A 33 10.98 -17.03 3.22
N GLU A 34 9.76 -16.52 3.36
CA GLU A 34 8.66 -16.88 2.46
C GLU A 34 8.95 -16.49 1.01
N LEU A 35 9.45 -15.27 0.76
CA LEU A 35 9.82 -14.82 -0.58
C LEU A 35 10.92 -15.68 -1.21
N LYS A 36 11.91 -16.10 -0.42
CA LYS A 36 13.00 -16.98 -0.88
C LYS A 36 12.55 -18.42 -1.12
N ALA A 37 11.52 -18.87 -0.40
CA ALA A 37 10.95 -20.20 -0.56
C ALA A 37 10.03 -20.30 -1.79
N LEU A 38 9.58 -19.17 -2.34
CA LEU A 38 8.85 -19.17 -3.59
C LEU A 38 9.75 -19.67 -4.73
N PRO A 39 9.21 -20.51 -5.63
CA PRO A 39 9.97 -20.99 -6.77
C PRO A 39 10.35 -19.80 -7.65
N SER A 40 11.61 -19.77 -8.10
CA SER A 40 12.16 -18.75 -9.02
C SER A 40 11.47 -18.83 -10.39
N THR A 41 10.29 -18.22 -10.45
CA THR A 41 9.37 -18.24 -11.59
C THR A 41 9.09 -16.81 -12.06
N SER A 42 8.21 -16.65 -13.06
CA SER A 42 7.83 -15.32 -13.57
C SER A 42 7.27 -14.40 -12.47
N GLU A 43 7.45 -13.08 -12.62
CA GLU A 43 6.98 -12.09 -11.64
C GLU A 43 5.45 -12.17 -11.38
N SER A 44 4.66 -12.54 -12.37
CA SER A 44 3.21 -12.72 -12.23
C SER A 44 2.84 -13.90 -11.33
N GLN A 45 3.61 -14.99 -11.40
CA GLN A 45 3.43 -16.14 -10.51
C GLN A 45 3.80 -15.79 -9.07
N ILE A 46 4.91 -15.07 -8.88
CA ILE A 46 5.30 -14.55 -7.56
C ILE A 46 4.19 -13.68 -6.98
N ALA A 47 3.62 -12.76 -7.77
CA ALA A 47 2.51 -11.94 -7.30
C ALA A 47 1.29 -12.78 -6.89
N ALA A 48 0.92 -13.78 -7.68
CA ALA A 48 -0.19 -14.68 -7.36
C ALA A 48 0.05 -15.50 -6.09
N ASP A 49 1.29 -15.95 -5.86
CA ASP A 49 1.67 -16.68 -4.64
C ASP A 49 1.64 -15.77 -3.40
N LEU A 50 2.07 -14.50 -3.54
CA LEU A 50 2.04 -13.52 -2.46
C LEU A 50 0.61 -13.14 -2.04
N VAL A 51 -0.35 -13.08 -2.98
CA VAL A 51 -1.77 -12.88 -2.65
C VAL A 51 -2.30 -13.97 -1.73
N ARG A 52 -1.80 -15.21 -1.85
CA ARG A 52 -2.19 -16.35 -1.00
C ARG A 52 -1.51 -16.36 0.37
N LYS A 53 -0.62 -15.40 0.62
CA LYS A 53 0.21 -15.31 1.84
C LYS A 53 -0.09 -14.01 2.59
N PRO A 54 -1.22 -13.94 3.31
CA PRO A 54 -1.64 -12.69 3.93
C PRO A 54 -0.68 -12.14 4.97
N LYS A 55 0.14 -12.98 5.60
CA LYS A 55 1.17 -12.54 6.57
C LYS A 55 2.35 -11.85 5.91
N PHE A 56 2.56 -12.01 4.60
CA PHE A 56 3.68 -11.41 3.88
C PHE A 56 3.69 -9.88 3.94
N VAL A 57 2.52 -9.25 4.05
CA VAL A 57 2.41 -7.79 4.09
C VAL A 57 2.61 -7.20 5.50
N ASP A 58 2.57 -8.03 6.54
CA ASP A 58 2.71 -7.62 7.95
C ASP A 58 3.90 -6.69 8.23
N PRO A 59 5.15 -6.99 7.80
CA PRO A 59 6.27 -6.10 8.09
C PRO A 59 6.09 -4.69 7.52
N PHE A 60 5.44 -4.55 6.35
CA PHE A 60 5.25 -3.25 5.73
C PHE A 60 4.17 -2.43 6.46
N ILE A 61 3.10 -3.10 6.90
CA ILE A 61 2.06 -2.48 7.73
C ILE A 61 2.65 -2.06 9.07
N LEU A 62 3.40 -2.94 9.74
CA LEU A 62 4.07 -2.62 11.01
C LEU A 62 5.06 -1.47 10.84
N ALA A 63 5.82 -1.44 9.75
CA ALA A 63 6.75 -0.35 9.44
C ALA A 63 6.03 1.01 9.36
N CYS A 64 4.84 1.06 8.76
CA CYS A 64 4.02 2.27 8.72
C CYS A 64 3.59 2.73 10.12
N HIS A 65 3.18 1.78 10.98
CA HIS A 65 2.75 2.06 12.36
C HIS A 65 3.89 2.48 13.29
N THR A 66 5.16 2.23 12.96
CA THR A 66 6.28 2.71 13.78
C THR A 66 6.37 4.24 13.87
N ARG A 67 5.72 4.96 12.94
CA ARG A 67 5.82 6.42 12.74
C ARG A 67 7.27 6.92 12.60
N HIS A 68 8.21 6.01 12.32
CA HIS A 68 9.61 6.34 12.09
C HIS A 68 9.83 6.55 10.59
N ALA A 69 10.11 7.79 10.17
CA ALA A 69 10.14 8.18 8.76
C ALA A 69 10.93 7.23 7.85
N LYS A 70 12.10 6.73 8.29
CA LYS A 70 12.89 5.78 7.52
C LYS A 70 12.22 4.40 7.35
N LEU A 71 11.62 3.87 8.41
CA LEU A 71 10.97 2.55 8.38
C LEU A 71 9.65 2.62 7.61
N ALA A 72 8.83 3.61 7.96
CA ALA A 72 7.58 3.90 7.28
C ALA A 72 7.80 4.15 5.77
N GLY A 73 8.85 4.89 5.40
CA GLY A 73 9.19 5.12 3.99
C GLY A 73 9.45 3.84 3.21
N ILE A 74 10.19 2.88 3.80
CA ILE A 74 10.43 1.56 3.17
C ILE A 74 9.11 0.78 3.08
N GLY A 75 8.32 0.76 4.16
CA GLY A 75 7.01 0.10 4.21
C GLY A 75 6.06 0.61 3.14
N VAL A 76 5.90 1.93 3.02
CA VAL A 76 5.07 2.58 2.01
C VAL A 76 5.52 2.15 0.62
N VAL A 77 6.80 2.30 0.27
CA VAL A 77 7.32 1.91 -1.07
C VAL A 77 7.02 0.45 -1.39
N CYS A 78 7.18 -0.46 -0.43
CA CYS A 78 6.85 -1.87 -0.63
C CYS A 78 5.35 -2.09 -0.87
N LEU A 79 4.49 -1.42 -0.10
CA LEU A 79 3.04 -1.47 -0.31
C LEU A 79 2.65 -0.96 -1.69
N GLN A 80 3.23 0.17 -2.16
CA GLN A 80 2.94 0.67 -3.51
C GLN A 80 3.30 -0.37 -4.58
N ARG A 81 4.45 -1.04 -4.41
CA ARG A 81 4.92 -2.07 -5.34
C ARG A 81 3.98 -3.27 -5.35
N LEU A 82 3.55 -3.75 -4.17
CA LEU A 82 2.58 -4.85 -4.06
C LEU A 82 1.24 -4.51 -4.70
N VAL A 83 0.76 -3.28 -4.52
CA VAL A 83 -0.46 -2.79 -5.16
C VAL A 83 -0.29 -2.73 -6.69
N ALA A 84 0.83 -2.21 -7.18
CA ALA A 84 1.12 -2.12 -8.61
C ALA A 84 1.22 -3.50 -9.29
N SER A 85 1.73 -4.51 -8.59
CA SER A 85 1.84 -5.88 -9.11
C SER A 85 0.63 -6.76 -8.81
N ARG A 86 -0.42 -6.22 -8.17
CA ARG A 86 -1.58 -6.99 -7.70
C ARG A 86 -1.21 -8.17 -6.77
N ALA A 87 -0.15 -7.99 -5.99
CA ALA A 87 0.37 -8.98 -5.04
C ALA A 87 -0.18 -8.81 -3.61
N LEU A 88 -1.09 -7.84 -3.40
CA LEU A 88 -1.71 -7.59 -2.10
C LEU A 88 -3.01 -8.42 -1.95
N PRO A 89 -3.18 -9.16 -0.84
CA PRO A 89 -4.45 -9.82 -0.53
C PRO A 89 -5.55 -8.81 -0.19
N SER A 90 -6.75 -9.00 -0.73
CA SER A 90 -7.89 -8.08 -0.52
C SER A 90 -8.31 -7.97 0.96
N GLU A 91 -8.23 -9.06 1.71
CA GLU A 91 -8.52 -9.07 3.16
C GLU A 91 -7.61 -8.16 3.99
N ARG A 92 -6.42 -7.81 3.47
CA ARG A 92 -5.45 -6.93 4.15
C ARG A 92 -5.56 -5.47 3.73
N LEU A 93 -6.47 -5.12 2.82
CA LEU A 93 -6.64 -3.74 2.34
C LEU A 93 -6.97 -2.77 3.48
N LYS A 94 -7.78 -3.19 4.47
CA LYS A 94 -8.13 -2.38 5.63
C LYS A 94 -6.88 -1.99 6.44
N ASP A 95 -6.04 -2.97 6.74
CA ASP A 95 -4.81 -2.76 7.51
C ASP A 95 -3.79 -1.92 6.74
N VAL A 96 -3.68 -2.13 5.42
CA VAL A 96 -2.80 -1.37 4.55
C VAL A 96 -3.23 0.09 4.50
N LEU A 97 -4.52 0.37 4.28
CA LEU A 97 -5.04 1.74 4.28
C LEU A 97 -4.87 2.41 5.64
N GLY A 98 -5.09 1.67 6.74
CA GLY A 98 -4.81 2.15 8.10
C GLY A 98 -3.34 2.54 8.28
N GLY A 99 -2.40 1.67 7.84
CA GLY A 99 -0.97 1.97 7.86
C GLY A 99 -0.61 3.19 7.02
N LEU A 100 -1.14 3.31 5.79
CA LEU A 100 -0.91 4.47 4.93
C LEU A 100 -1.42 5.76 5.58
N LYS A 101 -2.61 5.73 6.20
CA LYS A 101 -3.19 6.87 6.93
C LYS A 101 -2.27 7.35 8.05
N GLU A 102 -1.70 6.45 8.85
CA GLU A 102 -0.73 6.78 9.90
C GLU A 102 0.54 7.46 9.36
N THR A 103 0.92 7.17 8.12
CA THR A 103 2.12 7.76 7.49
C THR A 103 1.88 9.11 6.82
N THR A 104 0.62 9.57 6.72
CA THR A 104 0.28 10.87 6.12
C THR A 104 0.84 12.07 6.89
N SER A 105 1.16 11.92 8.18
CA SER A 105 1.77 12.99 8.99
C SER A 105 3.30 13.03 8.92
N LEU A 106 3.94 12.17 8.12
CA LEU A 106 5.39 12.08 7.99
C LEU A 106 5.92 13.06 6.92
N SER A 107 7.12 12.80 6.39
CA SER A 107 7.77 13.69 5.43
C SER A 107 6.99 13.80 4.11
N LEU A 108 7.19 14.93 3.42
CA LEU A 108 6.57 15.22 2.12
C LEU A 108 6.82 14.12 1.07
N ASP A 109 8.02 13.53 1.06
CA ASP A 109 8.36 12.42 0.16
C ASP A 109 7.45 11.19 0.38
N ILE A 110 7.17 10.86 1.65
CA ILE A 110 6.27 9.76 2.00
C ILE A 110 4.83 10.10 1.61
N GLN A 111 4.40 11.33 1.87
CA GLN A 111 3.08 11.83 1.47
C GLN A 111 2.83 11.70 -0.04
N LEU A 112 3.80 12.12 -0.85
CA LEU A 112 3.74 12.00 -2.32
C LEU A 112 3.66 10.54 -2.77
N LYS A 113 4.44 9.65 -2.14
CA LYS A 113 4.39 8.21 -2.41
C LYS A 113 2.99 7.65 -2.10
N ILE A 114 2.45 7.89 -0.91
CA ILE A 114 1.10 7.43 -0.57
C ILE A 114 0.12 7.86 -1.67
N LEU A 115 0.14 9.15 -2.03
CA LEU A 115 -0.77 9.70 -3.02
C LEU A 115 -0.64 9.04 -4.39
N GLN A 116 0.56 8.74 -4.85
CA GLN A 116 0.80 8.05 -6.13
C GLN A 116 0.30 6.60 -6.14
N SER A 117 0.12 5.98 -4.96
CA SER A 117 -0.35 4.59 -4.87
C SER A 117 -1.86 4.43 -4.82
N LEU A 118 -2.59 5.46 -4.38
CA LEU A 118 -4.05 5.41 -4.23
C LEU A 118 -4.79 5.20 -5.57
N PRO A 119 -4.41 5.83 -6.70
CA PRO A 119 -5.03 5.55 -8.00
C PRO A 119 -4.90 4.08 -8.40
N SER A 120 -3.69 3.52 -8.26
CA SER A 120 -3.43 2.12 -8.58
C SER A 120 -4.18 1.16 -7.67
N LEU A 121 -4.35 1.53 -6.38
CA LEU A 121 -5.15 0.78 -5.43
C LEU A 121 -6.61 0.70 -5.89
N LEU A 122 -7.22 1.83 -6.26
CA LEU A 122 -8.58 1.86 -6.77
C LEU A 122 -8.73 1.10 -8.10
N GLN A 123 -7.79 1.25 -9.02
CA GLN A 123 -7.85 0.59 -10.32
C GLN A 123 -7.71 -0.93 -10.24
N HIS A 124 -6.85 -1.43 -9.34
CA HIS A 124 -6.57 -2.86 -9.22
C HIS A 124 -7.49 -3.59 -8.26
N TYR A 125 -8.00 -2.90 -7.23
CA TYR A 125 -8.82 -3.47 -6.17
C TYR A 125 -10.20 -2.85 -6.12
N SER A 126 -10.68 -2.27 -7.23
CA SER A 126 -11.99 -1.62 -7.32
C SER A 126 -13.09 -2.46 -6.67
N ASN A 127 -13.21 -3.72 -7.07
CA ASN A 127 -14.25 -4.63 -6.58
C ASN A 127 -14.24 -4.83 -5.05
N ASP A 128 -13.07 -4.79 -4.42
CA ASP A 128 -12.90 -4.94 -2.98
C ASP A 128 -12.92 -3.59 -2.22
N LEU A 129 -12.67 -2.48 -2.91
CA LEU A 129 -12.68 -1.11 -2.39
C LEU A 129 -14.08 -0.51 -2.36
N GLY A 130 -14.92 -1.06 -1.48
CA GLY A 130 -16.24 -0.53 -1.14
C GLY A 130 -16.34 -0.02 0.30
N GLY A 131 -17.43 0.68 0.61
CA GLY A 131 -17.80 1.06 1.97
C GLY A 131 -16.70 1.81 2.73
N GLU A 132 -16.34 1.32 3.92
CA GLU A 132 -15.32 1.94 4.79
C GLU A 132 -13.95 2.09 4.13
N LEU A 133 -13.57 1.17 3.24
CA LEU A 133 -12.25 1.21 2.58
C LEU A 133 -12.17 2.38 1.59
N LEU A 134 -13.25 2.63 0.85
CA LEU A 134 -13.34 3.79 -0.02
C LEU A 134 -13.32 5.08 0.78
N VAL A 135 -14.10 5.16 1.87
CA VAL A 135 -14.10 6.32 2.78
C VAL A 135 -12.69 6.60 3.30
N THR A 136 -11.99 5.57 3.79
CA THR A 136 -10.62 5.70 4.30
C THR A 136 -9.66 6.18 3.20
N THR A 137 -9.81 5.70 1.96
CA THR A 137 -8.99 6.13 0.82
C THR A 137 -9.22 7.62 0.50
N LEU A 138 -10.49 8.06 0.48
CA LEU A 138 -10.84 9.47 0.25
C LEU A 138 -10.35 10.37 1.40
N GLU A 139 -10.45 9.91 2.65
CA GLU A 139 -9.92 10.62 3.82
C GLU A 139 -8.40 10.83 3.75
N ILE A 140 -7.65 9.83 3.30
CA ILE A 140 -6.20 9.97 3.09
C ILE A 140 -5.93 11.07 2.06
N CYS A 141 -6.63 11.05 0.92
CA CYS A 141 -6.50 12.11 -0.10
C CYS A 141 -6.84 13.49 0.46
N ALA A 142 -7.96 13.63 1.18
CA ALA A 142 -8.37 14.90 1.78
C ALA A 142 -7.35 15.40 2.82
N THR A 143 -6.78 14.50 3.61
CA THR A 143 -5.72 14.82 4.59
C THR A 143 -4.47 15.35 3.89
N LEU A 144 -4.05 14.68 2.81
CA LEU A 144 -2.90 15.11 2.01
C LEU A 144 -3.17 16.43 1.25
N GLN A 145 -4.42 16.66 0.83
CA GLN A 145 -4.85 17.90 0.19
C GLN A 145 -4.73 19.11 1.12
N ALA A 146 -4.96 18.92 2.43
CA ALA A 146 -4.80 19.98 3.44
C ALA A 146 -3.32 20.37 3.70
N SER A 147 -2.36 19.74 3.02
CA SER A 147 -0.95 20.09 3.15
C SER A 147 -0.65 21.51 2.64
N LYS A 148 0.29 22.18 3.32
CA LYS A 148 0.79 23.51 2.94
C LYS A 148 1.60 23.50 1.64
N THR A 149 2.02 22.33 1.17
CA THR A 149 2.76 22.19 -0.08
C THR A 149 1.79 22.20 -1.26
N LEU A 150 1.79 23.28 -2.03
CA LEU A 150 0.90 23.47 -3.18
C LEU A 150 0.94 22.30 -4.17
N ALA A 151 2.13 21.78 -4.50
CA ALA A 151 2.27 20.66 -5.42
C ALA A 151 1.62 19.36 -4.90
N LEU A 152 1.73 19.09 -3.60
CA LEU A 152 1.06 17.93 -2.99
C LEU A 152 -0.45 18.17 -2.93
N SER A 153 -0.87 19.35 -2.52
CA SER A 153 -2.29 19.72 -2.41
C SER A 153 -3.02 19.63 -3.75
N SER A 154 -2.42 20.15 -4.83
CA SER A 154 -3.00 20.10 -6.18
C SER A 154 -3.06 18.67 -6.72
N THR A 155 -1.98 17.89 -6.53
CA THR A 155 -1.96 16.48 -6.91
C THR A 155 -3.02 15.70 -6.12
N ALA A 156 -3.16 15.97 -4.82
CA ALA A 156 -4.13 15.28 -3.97
C ALA A 156 -5.57 15.61 -4.36
N ALA A 157 -5.84 16.86 -4.72
CA ALA A 157 -7.13 17.28 -5.27
C ALA A 157 -7.46 16.54 -6.57
N ALA A 158 -6.49 16.46 -7.50
CA ALA A 158 -6.68 15.75 -8.76
C ALA A 158 -6.91 14.24 -8.54
N THR A 159 -6.13 13.61 -7.66
CA THR A 159 -6.33 12.21 -7.29
C THR A 159 -7.70 12.00 -6.64
N LEU A 160 -8.12 12.86 -5.70
CA LEU A 160 -9.43 12.77 -5.06
C LEU A 160 -10.55 12.83 -6.09
N GLN A 161 -10.49 13.78 -7.02
CA GLN A 161 -11.44 13.88 -8.13
C GLN A 161 -11.46 12.61 -8.98
N GLN A 162 -10.29 12.09 -9.34
CA GLN A 162 -10.18 10.84 -10.11
C GLN A 162 -10.80 9.65 -9.37
N LEU A 163 -10.58 9.53 -8.06
CA LEU A 163 -11.16 8.46 -7.25
C LEU A 163 -12.68 8.56 -7.19
N ILE A 164 -13.21 9.79 -7.04
CA ILE A 164 -14.65 10.05 -7.04
C ILE A 164 -15.26 9.68 -8.40
N VAL A 165 -14.69 10.18 -9.50
CA VAL A 165 -15.16 9.88 -10.86
C VAL A 165 -15.17 8.37 -11.11
N SER A 166 -14.07 7.68 -10.81
CA SER A 166 -13.96 6.23 -11.00
C SER A 166 -14.98 5.46 -10.14
N THR A 167 -15.31 5.95 -8.94
CA THR A 167 -16.37 5.34 -8.12
C THR A 167 -17.75 5.51 -8.77
N PHE A 168 -18.08 6.71 -9.26
CA PHE A 168 -19.34 6.95 -9.94
C PHE A 168 -19.48 6.16 -11.25
N GLU A 169 -18.40 6.05 -12.04
CA GLU A 169 -18.37 5.20 -13.23
C GLU A 169 -18.69 3.75 -12.91
N ARG A 170 -18.17 3.22 -11.79
CA ARG A 170 -18.50 1.86 -11.34
C ARG A 170 -19.97 1.70 -11.00
N VAL A 171 -20.56 2.67 -10.28
CA VAL A 171 -22.00 2.64 -9.97
C VAL A 171 -22.83 2.61 -11.24
N LEU A 172 -22.46 3.40 -12.26
CA LEU A 172 -23.15 3.38 -13.56
C LEU A 172 -23.04 2.02 -14.27
N ILE A 173 -21.85 1.39 -14.24
CA ILE A 173 -21.64 0.06 -14.82
C ILE A 173 -22.47 -0.98 -14.07
N GLU A 174 -22.46 -0.96 -12.74
CA GLU A 174 -23.24 -1.87 -11.90
C GLU A 174 -24.74 -1.70 -12.19
N ASP A 175 -25.26 -0.47 -12.20
CA ASP A 175 -26.67 -0.17 -12.48
C ASP A 175 -27.11 -0.63 -13.88
N SER A 176 -26.22 -0.48 -14.89
CA SER A 176 -26.48 -0.97 -16.25
C SER A 176 -26.53 -2.49 -16.40
N GLN A 177 -25.94 -3.25 -15.45
CA GLN A 177 -26.00 -4.71 -15.44
C GLN A 177 -27.25 -5.25 -14.73
N PHE A 178 -27.94 -4.41 -13.95
CA PHE A 178 -29.18 -4.76 -13.25
C PHE A 178 -30.46 -4.22 -13.92
N SER A 179 -30.33 -3.43 -14.99
CA SER A 179 -31.43 -3.01 -15.88
C SER A 179 -31.64 -3.97 -17.06
#